data_AF-A0A527V2M3-F1
#
_entry.id   AF-A0A527V2M3-F1
#
_cell.length_a   1.000
_cell.length_b   1.000
_cell.length_c   1.000
_cell.angle_alpha   90.00
_cell.angle_beta   90.00
_cell.angle_gamma   90.00
#
_symmetry.space_group_name_H-M   'P 1'
#
loop_
_entity.id
_entity.type
_entity.pdbx_description
1 polymer ?
#
loop_
_entity_poly.entity_id
_entity_poly.type
_entity_poly.pdbx_seq_one_letter_code
_entity_poly.pdbx_strand_id
1 'polypeptide(L)'
;MIMTSIPFAQPGMAARDVSETFTSAEIFNSAIPHPVTEDFPVAADVVLPAFSVVGLNAAATSLALATLLYAPGSKATGRLVFSGVGTVDDTITIGATVYTLKAAPTTVAGQVKIGATAAETASNLIAAINAGAGAGTAYGSLTVAHPDVSAQSDAAGIVGLVAKVAGAAGNAIATTEAGTATAFANTTLVGGVDQVGVAPIGITTAPVVDTDAAQRVAIYRAGNFNPDALNWHASFDTDAKREAAFRGAPTPTNIVVRKRL
;
A
#
# COMPACT_ATOMS: atom_id res chain seq x y z
N MET A 1 14.76 -34.93 51.28
CA MET A 1 15.94 -34.14 50.94
C MET A 1 16.51 -34.74 49.66
N ILE A 2 16.21 -34.15 48.50
CA ILE A 2 16.57 -34.72 47.19
C ILE A 2 18.08 -34.51 47.01
N MET A 3 18.83 -35.61 47.00
CA MET A 3 20.27 -35.61 46.80
C MET A 3 20.53 -35.32 45.32
N THR A 4 21.07 -34.14 45.01
CA THR A 4 21.61 -33.85 43.68
C THR A 4 22.80 -34.78 43.45
N SER A 5 22.63 -35.80 42.60
CA SER A 5 23.68 -36.73 42.21
C SER A 5 24.91 -35.98 41.69
N ILE A 6 26.08 -36.33 42.22
CA ILE A 6 27.36 -35.80 41.76
C ILE A 6 27.63 -36.36 40.35
N PRO A 7 27.91 -35.51 39.33
CA PRO A 7 27.87 -35.94 37.93
C PRO A 7 29.00 -36.89 37.50
N PHE A 8 30.04 -37.11 38.31
CA PHE A 8 31.18 -37.97 37.93
C PHE A 8 31.63 -38.88 39.08
N ALA A 9 31.80 -40.18 38.78
CA ALA A 9 31.99 -41.23 39.79
C ALA A 9 33.44 -41.40 40.29
N GLN A 10 34.46 -40.80 39.65
CA GLN A 10 35.86 -40.92 40.07
C GLN A 10 36.69 -39.63 39.84
N PRO A 11 37.67 -39.32 40.71
CA PRO A 11 38.61 -38.19 40.53
C PRO A 11 39.44 -38.34 39.25
N GLY A 12 39.59 -37.26 38.47
CA GLY A 12 40.42 -37.22 37.25
C GLY A 12 39.66 -37.34 35.92
N MET A 13 38.32 -37.43 35.94
CA MET A 13 37.50 -37.42 34.73
C MET A 13 37.31 -36.01 34.17
N ALA A 14 37.76 -35.76 32.95
CA ALA A 14 37.39 -34.59 32.17
C ALA A 14 36.21 -34.94 31.26
N ALA A 15 35.06 -34.27 31.44
CA ALA A 15 33.96 -34.30 30.48
C ALA A 15 34.00 -33.01 29.65
N ARG A 16 33.82 -33.15 28.35
CA ARG A 16 33.61 -32.01 27.44
C ARG A 16 32.20 -32.11 26.93
N ASP A 17 31.41 -31.06 27.13
CA ASP A 17 30.14 -30.94 26.45
C ASP A 17 30.39 -30.68 24.97
N VAL A 18 29.71 -31.43 24.10
CA VAL A 18 29.80 -31.32 22.63
C VAL A 18 28.41 -31.01 22.05
N SER A 19 27.52 -30.43 22.87
CA SER A 19 26.12 -30.18 22.54
C SER A 19 25.88 -29.10 21.47
N GLU A 20 26.90 -28.37 21.04
CA GLU A 20 26.77 -27.35 20.02
C GLU A 20 26.97 -27.94 18.61
N THR A 21 25.86 -28.22 17.92
CA THR A 21 25.88 -28.49 16.48
C THR A 21 25.84 -27.17 15.73
N PHE A 22 26.91 -26.84 14.99
CA PHE A 22 26.97 -25.65 14.16
C PHE A 22 26.41 -25.96 12.76
N THR A 23 25.33 -25.28 12.38
CA THR A 23 24.80 -25.31 11.00
C THR A 23 25.01 -23.94 10.36
N SER A 24 25.80 -23.90 9.29
CA SER A 24 25.94 -22.70 8.44
C SER A 24 25.11 -22.84 7.17
N ALA A 25 24.33 -21.83 6.84
CA ALA A 25 23.68 -21.69 5.53
C ALA A 25 24.28 -20.49 4.80
N GLU A 26 24.79 -20.71 3.60
CA GLU A 26 25.25 -19.61 2.76
C GLU A 26 24.05 -18.96 2.08
N ILE A 27 23.92 -17.65 2.29
CA ILE A 27 22.76 -16.86 1.87
C ILE A 27 22.92 -16.37 0.44
N PHE A 28 24.14 -15.99 0.04
CA PHE A 28 24.44 -15.47 -1.30
C PHE A 28 25.10 -16.50 -2.20
N ASN A 29 24.61 -16.62 -3.44
CA ASN A 29 25.17 -17.50 -4.45
C ASN A 29 26.14 -16.82 -5.41
N SER A 30 26.17 -15.50 -5.39
CA SER A 30 27.10 -14.68 -6.16
C SER A 30 27.17 -13.31 -5.52
N ALA A 31 28.29 -12.61 -5.77
CA ALA A 31 28.41 -11.20 -5.44
C ALA A 31 27.62 -10.29 -6.40
N ILE A 32 27.08 -10.82 -7.50
CA ILE A 32 26.35 -10.07 -8.53
C ILE A 32 24.92 -10.64 -8.69
N PRO A 33 23.88 -9.79 -8.66
CA PRO A 33 23.91 -8.35 -8.36
C PRO A 33 24.41 -8.04 -6.95
N HIS A 34 25.02 -6.86 -6.76
CA HIS A 34 25.48 -6.45 -5.43
C HIS A 34 24.27 -6.30 -4.49
N PRO A 35 24.36 -6.76 -3.24
CA PRO A 35 23.27 -6.59 -2.30
C PRO A 35 23.06 -5.12 -1.97
N VAL A 36 21.80 -4.69 -2.07
CA VAL A 36 21.34 -3.34 -1.71
C VAL A 36 20.21 -3.50 -0.73
N THR A 37 20.20 -2.70 0.33
CA THR A 37 19.13 -2.70 1.34
C THR A 37 18.34 -1.40 1.31
N GLU A 38 17.04 -1.49 1.57
CA GLU A 38 16.18 -0.33 1.77
C GLU A 38 15.22 -0.59 2.93
N ASP A 39 14.92 0.48 3.69
CA ASP A 39 14.08 0.40 4.88
C ASP A 39 12.60 0.57 4.57
N PHE A 40 11.79 -0.37 5.07
CA PHE A 40 10.34 -0.32 4.98
C PHE A 40 9.64 -0.23 6.32
N PRO A 41 8.46 0.40 6.36
CA PRO A 41 7.56 0.27 7.50
C PRO A 41 7.03 -1.15 7.66
N VAL A 42 6.88 -1.56 8.91
CA VAL A 42 6.16 -2.76 9.33
C VAL A 42 5.18 -2.35 10.42
N ALA A 43 3.93 -2.79 10.31
CA ALA A 43 2.90 -2.50 11.29
C ALA A 43 3.16 -3.21 12.63
N ALA A 44 2.45 -2.79 13.68
CA ALA A 44 2.38 -3.52 14.94
C ALA A 44 1.88 -4.96 14.71
N ASP A 45 2.22 -5.88 15.62
CA ASP A 45 1.75 -7.27 15.63
C ASP A 45 2.18 -8.13 14.44
N VAL A 46 3.19 -7.68 13.68
CA VAL A 46 3.75 -8.44 12.55
C VAL A 46 5.02 -9.16 12.98
N VAL A 47 5.00 -10.49 12.85
CA VAL A 47 6.19 -11.34 13.05
C VAL A 47 6.67 -11.86 11.71
N LEU A 48 7.93 -11.60 11.38
CA LEU A 48 8.58 -12.14 10.18
C LEU A 48 9.97 -12.67 10.59
N PRO A 49 10.28 -13.95 10.33
CA PRO A 49 11.63 -14.46 10.52
C PRO A 49 12.65 -13.69 9.70
N ALA A 50 13.93 -13.73 10.11
CA ALA A 50 15.01 -13.24 9.26
C ALA A 50 15.01 -13.98 7.90
N PHE A 51 15.49 -13.32 6.85
CA PHE A 51 15.55 -13.87 5.49
C PHE A 51 14.20 -14.36 4.92
N SER A 52 13.10 -13.77 5.37
CA SER A 52 11.77 -14.02 4.80
C SER A 52 11.59 -13.26 3.49
N VAL A 53 10.99 -13.93 2.51
CA VAL A 53 10.58 -13.30 1.24
C VAL A 53 9.31 -12.49 1.47
N VAL A 54 9.38 -11.20 1.25
CA VAL A 54 8.35 -10.23 1.65
C VAL A 54 7.95 -9.31 0.51
N GLY A 55 6.76 -8.75 0.67
CA GLY A 55 6.18 -7.72 -0.17
C GLY A 55 5.34 -6.75 0.65
N LEU A 56 4.74 -5.79 -0.03
CA LEU A 56 3.78 -4.87 0.60
C LEU A 56 2.38 -5.50 0.65
N ASN A 57 1.70 -5.29 1.78
CA ASN A 57 0.28 -5.63 1.93
C ASN A 57 -0.61 -4.79 1.00
N ALA A 58 -1.91 -5.11 0.97
CA ALA A 58 -2.91 -4.42 0.13
C ALA A 58 -2.99 -2.90 0.35
N ALA A 59 -2.68 -2.44 1.56
CA ALA A 59 -2.67 -1.02 1.91
C ALA A 59 -1.37 -0.30 1.51
N ALA A 60 -0.34 -1.05 1.07
CA ALA A 60 1.01 -0.57 0.81
C ALA A 60 1.70 0.10 2.03
N THR A 61 1.27 -0.22 3.25
CA THR A 61 1.73 0.41 4.49
C THR A 61 2.62 -0.48 5.36
N SER A 62 2.61 -1.79 5.12
CA SER A 62 3.39 -2.75 5.91
C SER A 62 3.92 -3.88 5.04
N LEU A 63 5.08 -4.41 5.43
CA LEU A 63 5.57 -5.67 4.91
C LEU A 63 4.69 -6.84 5.37
N ALA A 64 4.57 -7.83 4.50
CA ALA A 64 3.94 -9.12 4.73
C ALA A 64 4.67 -10.22 3.93
N LEU A 65 4.48 -11.49 4.30
CA LEU A 65 5.07 -12.62 3.59
C LEU A 65 4.54 -12.66 2.14
N ALA A 66 5.44 -12.79 1.16
CA ALA A 66 5.06 -12.79 -0.25
C ALA A 66 4.35 -14.10 -0.62
N THR A 67 3.35 -14.02 -1.49
CA THR A 67 2.58 -15.19 -1.96
C THR A 67 2.74 -15.38 -3.46
N LEU A 68 2.57 -16.62 -3.93
CA LEU A 68 2.73 -16.95 -5.35
C LEU A 68 1.64 -16.30 -6.21
N LEU A 69 0.38 -16.41 -5.78
CA LEU A 69 -0.72 -15.74 -6.46
C LEU A 69 -0.65 -14.26 -6.06
N TYR A 70 -0.54 -13.39 -7.05
CA TYR A 70 -0.59 -11.95 -6.88
C TYR A 70 -1.45 -11.32 -7.96
N ALA A 71 -2.46 -10.54 -7.54
CA ALA A 71 -3.19 -9.64 -8.41
C ALA A 71 -3.22 -8.26 -7.75
N PRO A 72 -2.72 -7.20 -8.41
CA PRO A 72 -2.72 -5.87 -7.83
C PRO A 72 -4.15 -5.37 -7.60
N GLY A 73 -4.36 -4.67 -6.49
CA GLY A 73 -5.62 -3.97 -6.27
C GLY A 73 -5.77 -2.79 -7.22
N SER A 74 -7.01 -2.48 -7.60
CA SER A 74 -7.36 -1.30 -8.40
C SER A 74 -8.17 -0.32 -7.58
N LYS A 75 -7.99 0.98 -7.84
CA LYS A 75 -8.77 2.05 -7.19
C LYS A 75 -10.10 2.21 -7.90
N ALA A 76 -11.16 2.43 -7.12
CA ALA A 76 -12.46 2.79 -7.67
C ALA A 76 -12.40 4.18 -8.30
N THR A 77 -13.04 4.35 -9.46
CA THR A 77 -13.11 5.62 -10.17
C THR A 77 -14.55 6.01 -10.44
N GLY A 78 -14.76 7.29 -10.65
CA GLY A 78 -16.05 7.84 -11.04
C GLY A 78 -15.85 9.09 -11.87
N ARG A 79 -16.91 9.50 -12.54
CA ARG A 79 -16.85 10.64 -13.45
C ARG A 79 -18.07 11.51 -13.26
N LEU A 80 -17.82 12.80 -13.07
CA LEU A 80 -18.81 13.85 -13.05
C LEU A 80 -18.64 14.72 -14.29
N VAL A 81 -19.73 14.94 -15.02
CA VAL A 81 -19.74 15.77 -16.23
C VAL A 81 -20.53 17.04 -15.93
N PHE A 82 -19.94 18.19 -16.23
CA PHE A 82 -20.61 19.47 -16.26
C PHE A 82 -21.11 19.77 -17.68
N SER A 83 -22.43 19.82 -17.87
CA SER A 83 -23.08 20.25 -19.12
C SER A 83 -23.26 21.78 -19.19
N GLY A 84 -23.04 22.47 -18.07
CA GLY A 84 -23.07 23.93 -17.94
C GLY A 84 -22.31 24.40 -16.70
N VAL A 85 -22.39 25.69 -16.37
CA VAL A 85 -21.70 26.28 -15.20
C VAL A 85 -22.28 25.84 -13.85
N GLY A 86 -23.51 25.32 -13.82
CA GLY A 86 -24.24 25.07 -12.58
C GLY A 86 -25.01 26.28 -12.09
N THR A 87 -25.97 26.03 -11.20
CA THR A 87 -26.75 27.07 -10.52
C THR A 87 -26.32 27.21 -9.07
N VAL A 88 -26.59 28.38 -8.49
CA VAL A 88 -26.33 28.61 -7.07
C VAL A 88 -27.16 27.63 -6.25
N ASP A 89 -26.55 27.07 -5.22
CA ASP A 89 -27.11 26.07 -4.32
C ASP A 89 -27.28 24.66 -4.91
N ASP A 90 -26.84 24.42 -6.15
CA ASP A 90 -26.64 23.05 -6.64
C ASP A 90 -25.66 22.31 -5.73
N THR A 91 -25.99 21.06 -5.40
CA THR A 91 -25.17 20.23 -4.52
C THR A 91 -24.59 19.04 -5.24
N ILE A 92 -23.33 18.74 -4.94
CA ILE A 92 -22.61 17.57 -5.44
C ILE A 92 -22.11 16.83 -4.20
N THR A 93 -22.61 15.63 -3.98
CA THR A 93 -22.30 14.81 -2.81
C THR A 93 -21.43 13.64 -3.21
N ILE A 94 -20.31 13.46 -2.52
CA ILE A 94 -19.39 12.34 -2.68
C ILE A 94 -19.17 11.71 -1.30
N GLY A 95 -19.56 10.46 -1.13
CA GLY A 95 -19.58 9.81 0.18
C GLY A 95 -20.42 10.61 1.18
N ALA A 96 -19.78 11.05 2.27
CA ALA A 96 -20.40 11.89 3.29
C ALA A 96 -20.20 13.41 3.06
N THR A 97 -19.38 13.81 2.09
CA THR A 97 -19.04 15.22 1.85
C THR A 97 -19.99 15.84 0.83
N VAL A 98 -20.59 16.98 1.19
CA VAL A 98 -21.44 17.77 0.29
C VAL A 98 -20.68 19.01 -0.17
N TYR A 99 -20.58 19.19 -1.48
CA TYR A 99 -20.09 20.41 -2.12
C TYR A 99 -21.28 21.22 -2.63
N THR A 100 -21.29 22.53 -2.39
CA THR A 100 -22.38 23.42 -2.79
C THR A 100 -21.84 24.50 -3.71
N LEU A 101 -22.43 24.63 -4.89
CA LEU A 101 -22.07 25.66 -5.84
C LEU A 101 -22.57 27.03 -5.36
N LYS A 102 -21.70 28.04 -5.38
CA LYS A 102 -21.97 29.40 -4.94
C LYS A 102 -21.41 30.41 -5.94
N ALA A 103 -22.09 31.52 -6.13
CA ALA A 103 -21.57 32.62 -6.94
C ALA A 103 -20.28 33.23 -6.34
N ALA A 104 -20.22 33.28 -5.01
CA ALA A 104 -19.03 33.66 -4.26
C ALA A 104 -18.90 32.76 -3.02
N PRO A 105 -17.84 31.94 -2.91
CA PRO A 105 -17.58 31.16 -1.71
C PRO A 105 -17.12 32.07 -0.57
N THR A 106 -17.40 31.64 0.66
CA THR A 106 -17.05 32.35 1.89
C THR A 106 -16.03 31.53 2.69
N THR A 107 -16.07 31.60 4.02
CA THR A 107 -15.26 30.71 4.87
C THR A 107 -15.87 29.32 5.03
N VAL A 108 -17.12 29.08 4.62
CA VAL A 108 -17.82 27.80 4.84
C VAL A 108 -17.20 26.66 4.01
N ALA A 109 -16.91 25.54 4.65
CA ALA A 109 -16.38 24.34 3.99
C ALA A 109 -17.36 23.78 2.95
N GLY A 110 -16.83 23.25 1.85
CA GLY A 110 -17.62 22.63 0.78
C GLY A 110 -18.25 23.63 -0.20
N GLN A 111 -18.17 24.94 0.04
CA GLN A 111 -18.60 25.92 -0.97
C GLN A 111 -17.64 25.95 -2.15
N VAL A 112 -18.14 25.90 -3.37
CA VAL A 112 -17.36 25.92 -4.61
C VAL A 112 -17.82 27.06 -5.49
N LYS A 113 -16.89 27.87 -6.00
CA LYS A 113 -17.22 29.00 -6.86
C LYS A 113 -17.69 28.54 -8.23
N ILE A 114 -18.81 29.08 -8.67
CA ILE A 114 -19.28 29.00 -10.07
C ILE A 114 -18.37 29.88 -10.92
N GLY A 115 -17.68 29.27 -11.88
CA GLY A 115 -16.84 29.95 -12.86
C GLY A 115 -17.64 30.53 -14.02
N ALA A 116 -16.97 31.25 -14.92
CA ALA A 116 -17.57 31.74 -16.15
C ALA A 116 -17.88 30.60 -17.14
N THR A 117 -17.20 29.46 -17.00
CA THR A 117 -17.40 28.28 -17.84
C THR A 117 -17.57 27.01 -16.99
N ALA A 118 -18.16 25.97 -17.60
CA ALA A 118 -18.25 24.64 -16.98
C ALA A 118 -16.86 24.11 -16.57
N ALA A 119 -15.84 24.38 -17.39
CA ALA A 119 -14.46 23.98 -17.13
C ALA A 119 -13.85 24.70 -15.91
N GLU A 120 -14.13 25.99 -15.75
CA GLU A 120 -13.69 26.73 -14.56
C GLU A 120 -14.38 26.23 -13.29
N THR A 121 -15.69 25.97 -13.35
CA THR A 121 -16.42 25.41 -12.21
C THR A 121 -15.91 24.02 -11.84
N ALA A 122 -15.67 23.15 -12.83
CA ALA A 122 -15.05 21.85 -12.62
C ALA A 122 -13.65 21.96 -12.00
N SER A 123 -12.83 22.93 -12.44
CA SER A 123 -11.50 23.18 -11.88
C SER A 123 -11.57 23.65 -10.42
N ASN A 124 -12.52 24.52 -10.10
CA ASN A 124 -12.76 24.96 -8.72
C ASN A 124 -13.21 23.79 -7.83
N LEU A 125 -14.05 22.89 -8.34
CA LEU A 125 -14.46 21.68 -7.63
C LEU A 125 -13.28 20.73 -7.40
N ILE A 126 -12.44 20.51 -8.42
CA ILE A 126 -11.21 19.70 -8.27
C ILE A 126 -10.30 20.29 -7.20
N ALA A 127 -10.12 21.62 -7.19
CA ALA A 127 -9.35 22.31 -6.18
C ALA A 127 -9.97 22.15 -4.78
N ALA A 128 -11.29 22.22 -4.65
CA ALA A 128 -11.99 22.01 -3.38
C ALA A 128 -11.82 20.57 -2.86
N ILE A 129 -11.97 19.56 -3.73
CA ILE A 129 -11.83 18.13 -3.37
C ILE A 129 -10.41 17.82 -2.89
N ASN A 130 -9.40 18.34 -3.58
CA ASN A 130 -8.00 18.10 -3.23
C ASN A 130 -7.45 19.06 -2.17
N ALA A 131 -8.23 20.08 -1.76
CA ALA A 131 -7.75 21.26 -1.03
C ALA A 131 -6.48 21.86 -1.65
N GLY A 132 -6.53 22.10 -2.96
CA GLY A 132 -5.44 22.68 -3.75
C GLY A 132 -5.26 24.20 -3.56
N ALA A 133 -4.83 24.89 -4.61
CA ALA A 133 -4.78 26.36 -4.59
C ALA A 133 -6.18 26.96 -4.76
N GLY A 134 -6.45 28.11 -4.12
CA GLY A 134 -7.70 28.85 -4.30
C GLY A 134 -8.67 28.82 -3.11
N ALA A 135 -8.21 28.43 -1.91
CA ALA A 135 -8.99 28.57 -0.69
C ALA A 135 -9.41 30.04 -0.46
N GLY A 136 -10.69 30.28 -0.20
CA GLY A 136 -11.30 31.60 -0.03
C GLY A 136 -11.61 32.36 -1.33
N THR A 137 -11.21 31.84 -2.50
CA THR A 137 -11.44 32.49 -3.80
C THR A 137 -12.15 31.58 -4.81
N ALA A 138 -11.61 30.38 -5.03
CA ALA A 138 -12.18 29.34 -5.88
C ALA A 138 -13.13 28.41 -5.09
N TYR A 139 -12.89 28.23 -3.80
CA TYR A 139 -13.72 27.43 -2.91
C TYR A 139 -13.61 27.94 -1.47
N GLY A 140 -14.47 27.47 -0.58
CA GLY A 140 -14.57 27.99 0.78
C GLY A 140 -13.31 27.75 1.61
N SER A 141 -12.87 28.74 2.38
CA SER A 141 -11.53 28.70 3.01
C SER A 141 -11.35 27.63 4.09
N LEU A 142 -12.43 27.14 4.72
CA LEU A 142 -12.37 26.04 5.68
C LEU A 142 -12.50 24.65 5.02
N THR A 143 -12.53 24.57 3.69
CA THR A 143 -12.59 23.29 2.99
C THR A 143 -11.27 22.55 3.15
N VAL A 144 -11.34 21.35 3.72
CA VAL A 144 -10.21 20.43 3.85
C VAL A 144 -10.24 19.39 2.72
N ALA A 145 -9.11 18.73 2.48
CA ALA A 145 -9.03 17.69 1.45
C ALA A 145 -10.03 16.57 1.75
N HIS A 146 -10.74 16.10 0.73
CA HIS A 146 -11.75 15.06 0.87
C HIS A 146 -11.11 13.79 1.47
N PRO A 147 -11.71 13.14 2.49
CA PRO A 147 -11.11 11.98 3.15
C PRO A 147 -10.93 10.77 2.22
N ASP A 148 -11.94 10.47 1.40
CA ASP A 148 -11.98 9.20 0.64
C ASP A 148 -11.53 9.28 -0.83
N VAL A 149 -11.58 10.45 -1.48
CA VAL A 149 -11.30 10.59 -2.91
C VAL A 149 -10.32 11.72 -3.20
N SER A 150 -9.64 11.61 -4.34
CA SER A 150 -8.96 12.71 -5.02
C SER A 150 -9.63 12.96 -6.37
N ALA A 151 -9.52 14.19 -6.87
CA ALA A 151 -10.09 14.57 -8.16
C ALA A 151 -9.00 14.96 -9.17
N GLN A 152 -9.25 14.73 -10.45
CA GLN A 152 -8.46 15.27 -11.55
C GLN A 152 -9.34 15.77 -12.69
N SER A 153 -8.74 16.53 -13.61
CA SER A 153 -9.40 16.93 -14.85
C SER A 153 -9.18 15.84 -15.89
N ASP A 154 -10.23 15.11 -16.26
CA ASP A 154 -10.16 14.12 -17.35
C ASP A 154 -10.35 14.82 -18.72
N ALA A 155 -11.04 15.96 -18.73
CA ALA A 155 -11.19 16.89 -19.86
C ALA A 155 -11.88 18.17 -19.38
N ALA A 156 -12.00 19.18 -20.25
CA ALA A 156 -12.74 20.42 -19.94
C ALA A 156 -14.18 20.11 -19.49
N GLY A 157 -14.54 20.55 -18.27
CA GLY A 157 -15.86 20.31 -17.68
C GLY A 157 -16.09 18.87 -17.17
N ILE A 158 -15.05 18.03 -17.13
CA ILE A 158 -15.15 16.64 -16.69
C ILE A 158 -14.22 16.42 -15.51
N VAL A 159 -14.81 16.09 -14.37
CA VAL A 159 -14.09 15.78 -13.14
C VAL A 159 -14.01 14.27 -13.00
N GLY A 160 -12.78 13.75 -13.06
CA GLY A 160 -12.48 12.38 -12.70
C GLY A 160 -12.27 12.25 -11.21
N LEU A 161 -12.92 11.29 -10.59
CA LEU A 161 -12.77 10.94 -9.17
C LEU A 161 -12.01 9.62 -9.07
N VAL A 162 -11.08 9.56 -8.11
CA VAL A 162 -10.31 8.36 -7.81
C VAL A 162 -10.33 8.14 -6.31
N ALA A 163 -10.72 6.95 -5.86
CA ALA A 163 -10.64 6.57 -4.45
C ALA A 163 -9.18 6.61 -3.97
N LYS A 164 -8.93 7.20 -2.80
CA LYS A 164 -7.59 7.31 -2.24
C LYS A 164 -7.01 5.96 -1.85
N VAL A 165 -7.84 5.03 -1.41
CA VAL A 165 -7.45 3.65 -1.05
C VAL A 165 -7.79 2.72 -2.21
N ALA A 166 -6.86 1.82 -2.57
CA ALA A 166 -7.13 0.77 -3.55
C ALA A 166 -7.97 -0.35 -2.89
N GLY A 167 -8.82 -1.01 -3.67
CA GLY A 167 -9.70 -2.07 -3.16
C GLY A 167 -11.16 -1.86 -3.52
N ALA A 168 -11.97 -2.90 -3.27
CA ALA A 168 -13.40 -2.91 -3.53
C ALA A 168 -14.19 -1.97 -2.61
N ALA A 169 -13.64 -1.61 -1.44
CA ALA A 169 -14.26 -0.69 -0.49
C ALA A 169 -14.57 0.68 -1.12
N GLY A 170 -13.74 1.15 -2.06
CA GLY A 170 -14.00 2.40 -2.78
C GLY A 170 -15.30 2.38 -3.60
N ASN A 171 -15.78 1.20 -3.99
CA ASN A 171 -17.04 1.07 -4.75
C ASN A 171 -18.28 1.38 -3.90
N ALA A 172 -18.15 1.48 -2.57
CA ALA A 172 -19.24 1.87 -1.67
C ALA A 172 -19.40 3.40 -1.56
N ILE A 173 -18.47 4.19 -2.12
CA ILE A 173 -18.53 5.65 -2.07
C ILE A 173 -19.63 6.11 -3.03
N ALA A 174 -20.75 6.57 -2.45
CA ALA A 174 -21.88 7.09 -3.20
C ALA A 174 -21.55 8.43 -3.87
N THR A 175 -22.12 8.65 -5.05
CA THR A 175 -22.05 9.90 -5.79
C THR A 175 -23.45 10.32 -6.18
N THR A 176 -23.86 11.51 -5.73
CA THR A 176 -25.17 12.07 -6.04
C THR A 176 -25.06 13.56 -6.28
N GLU A 177 -25.97 14.08 -7.08
CA GLU A 177 -26.03 15.48 -7.46
C GLU A 177 -27.47 15.99 -7.38
N ALA A 178 -27.60 17.27 -7.04
CA ALA A 178 -28.85 17.99 -7.12
C ALA A 178 -28.56 19.28 -7.91
N GLY A 179 -29.01 19.29 -9.16
CA GLY A 179 -28.76 20.35 -10.13
C GLY A 179 -28.92 19.80 -11.54
N THR A 180 -29.19 20.66 -12.53
CA THR A 180 -29.41 20.20 -13.91
C THR A 180 -28.15 20.26 -14.78
N ALA A 181 -27.09 20.92 -14.30
CA ALA A 181 -25.86 21.14 -15.07
C ALA A 181 -24.78 20.09 -14.78
N THR A 182 -25.02 19.16 -13.86
CA THR A 182 -24.08 18.12 -13.47
C THR A 182 -24.71 16.76 -13.60
N ALA A 183 -23.91 15.77 -14.00
CA ALA A 183 -24.35 14.39 -14.13
C ALA A 183 -23.21 13.43 -13.76
N PHE A 184 -23.43 12.57 -12.77
CA PHE A 184 -22.55 11.43 -12.49
C PHE A 184 -22.82 10.29 -13.47
N ALA A 185 -21.75 9.61 -13.90
CA ALA A 185 -21.88 8.42 -14.75
C ALA A 185 -22.51 7.23 -14.01
N ASN A 186 -22.34 7.18 -12.68
CA ASN A 186 -22.77 6.09 -11.81
C ASN A 186 -23.22 6.66 -10.45
N THR A 187 -24.03 5.91 -9.70
CA THR A 187 -24.47 6.30 -8.35
C THR A 187 -23.43 6.01 -7.26
N THR A 188 -22.37 5.27 -7.61
CA THR A 188 -21.19 5.02 -6.78
C THR A 188 -19.94 5.02 -7.65
N LEU A 189 -18.75 5.13 -7.04
CA LEU A 189 -17.51 4.78 -7.74
C LEU A 189 -17.53 3.29 -8.15
N VAL A 190 -16.77 2.94 -9.19
CA VAL A 190 -16.72 1.60 -9.76
C VAL A 190 -15.29 1.18 -10.12
N GLY A 191 -15.06 -0.12 -10.38
CA GLY A 191 -13.77 -0.63 -10.85
C GLY A 191 -12.72 -0.85 -9.75
N GLY A 192 -13.07 -0.59 -8.48
CA GLY A 192 -12.24 -0.97 -7.34
C GLY A 192 -12.19 -2.49 -7.19
N VAL A 193 -10.98 -3.04 -7.04
CA VAL A 193 -10.75 -4.49 -6.86
C VAL A 193 -9.71 -4.66 -5.77
N ASP A 194 -9.94 -5.60 -4.86
CA ASP A 194 -8.98 -5.90 -3.78
C ASP A 194 -7.72 -6.57 -4.32
N GLN A 195 -6.59 -6.25 -3.69
CA GLN A 195 -5.35 -6.97 -3.95
C GLN A 195 -5.50 -8.42 -3.48
N VAL A 196 -5.10 -9.35 -4.33
CA VAL A 196 -4.98 -10.76 -3.96
C VAL A 196 -3.51 -11.06 -3.73
N GLY A 197 -3.17 -11.58 -2.55
CA GLY A 197 -1.81 -11.98 -2.23
C GLY A 197 -0.82 -10.82 -2.13
N VAL A 198 0.47 -11.12 -2.14
CA VAL A 198 1.57 -10.17 -1.92
C VAL A 198 2.70 -10.45 -2.91
N ALA A 199 3.01 -9.48 -3.77
CA ALA A 199 4.13 -9.60 -4.70
C ALA A 199 5.47 -9.56 -3.97
N PRO A 200 6.43 -10.45 -4.27
CA PRO A 200 7.75 -10.38 -3.66
C PRO A 200 8.51 -9.14 -4.16
N ILE A 201 9.00 -8.33 -3.21
CA ILE A 201 9.80 -7.11 -3.48
C ILE A 201 11.16 -7.13 -2.80
N GLY A 202 11.37 -8.05 -1.85
CA GLY A 202 12.62 -8.13 -1.11
C GLY A 202 12.67 -9.25 -0.08
N ILE A 203 13.77 -9.27 0.66
CA ILE A 203 14.08 -10.28 1.67
C ILE A 203 14.51 -9.57 2.96
N THR A 204 13.90 -9.89 4.10
CA THR A 204 14.24 -9.24 5.38
C THR A 204 15.70 -9.51 5.79
N THR A 205 16.44 -8.49 6.23
CA THR A 205 17.82 -8.66 6.72
C THR A 205 17.91 -9.17 8.16
N ALA A 206 16.86 -8.91 8.94
CA ALA A 206 16.75 -9.21 10.36
C ALA A 206 15.33 -9.72 10.68
N PRO A 207 15.13 -10.45 11.80
CA PRO A 207 13.79 -10.83 12.20
C PRO A 207 12.99 -9.61 12.64
N VAL A 208 11.72 -9.58 12.27
CA VAL A 208 10.73 -8.65 12.80
C VAL A 208 10.06 -9.32 13.99
N VAL A 209 10.25 -8.71 15.15
CA VAL A 209 9.64 -9.14 16.40
C VAL A 209 8.37 -8.34 16.64
N ASP A 210 7.36 -9.00 17.21
CA ASP A 210 6.16 -8.33 17.65
C ASP A 210 6.50 -7.41 18.84
N THR A 211 6.35 -6.10 18.64
CA THR A 211 6.58 -5.10 19.68
C THR A 211 5.34 -4.25 19.96
N ASP A 212 4.15 -4.65 19.47
CA ASP A 212 2.92 -3.84 19.60
C ASP A 212 3.13 -2.36 19.15
N ALA A 213 4.04 -2.17 18.19
CA ALA A 213 4.45 -0.85 17.71
C ALA A 213 4.96 -0.97 16.27
N ALA A 214 4.70 0.07 15.46
CA ALA A 214 5.21 0.14 14.11
C ALA A 214 6.74 0.25 14.11
N GLN A 215 7.39 -0.50 13.22
CA GLN A 215 8.84 -0.59 13.10
C GLN A 215 9.30 -0.20 11.70
N ARG A 216 10.61 -0.03 11.53
CA ARG A 216 11.25 0.01 10.22
C ARG A 216 12.28 -1.10 10.12
N VAL A 217 12.24 -1.84 9.02
CA VAL A 217 13.08 -3.01 8.79
C VAL A 217 13.74 -2.88 7.43
N ALA A 218 15.05 -3.06 7.40
CA ALA A 218 15.80 -3.15 6.16
C ALA A 218 15.48 -4.46 5.45
N ILE A 219 15.19 -4.38 4.15
CA ILE A 219 15.08 -5.55 3.29
C ILE A 219 16.12 -5.46 2.18
N TYR A 220 16.67 -6.60 1.78
CA TYR A 220 17.42 -6.70 0.54
C TYR A 220 16.48 -6.45 -0.64
N ARG A 221 16.96 -5.62 -1.56
CA ARG A 221 16.33 -5.29 -2.85
C ARG A 221 17.11 -5.78 -4.05
N ALA A 222 18.37 -6.14 -3.83
CA ALA A 222 19.23 -6.70 -4.84
C ALA A 222 20.09 -7.80 -4.21
N GLY A 223 20.58 -8.72 -5.04
CA GLY A 223 21.42 -9.82 -4.61
C GLY A 223 21.10 -11.12 -5.32
N ASN A 224 22.00 -12.09 -5.25
CA ASN A 224 21.75 -13.45 -5.70
C ASN A 224 21.66 -14.39 -4.51
N PHE A 225 20.47 -14.90 -4.22
CA PHE A 225 20.16 -15.64 -3.00
C PHE A 225 19.99 -17.14 -3.23
N ASN A 226 20.38 -17.90 -2.22
CA ASN A 226 20.09 -19.33 -2.14
C ASN A 226 18.64 -19.55 -1.69
N PRO A 227 17.77 -20.17 -2.52
CA PRO A 227 16.37 -20.40 -2.15
C PRO A 227 16.18 -21.22 -0.89
N ASP A 228 17.09 -22.17 -0.60
CA ASP A 228 16.98 -23.07 0.56
C ASP A 228 17.31 -22.36 1.89
N ALA A 229 17.97 -21.18 1.83
CA ALA A 229 18.29 -20.37 2.99
C ALA A 229 17.23 -19.31 3.31
N LEU A 230 16.17 -19.21 2.51
CA LEU A 230 15.11 -18.21 2.67
C LEU A 230 13.85 -18.80 3.29
N ASN A 231 13.13 -17.97 4.03
CA ASN A 231 11.81 -18.30 4.57
C ASN A 231 10.72 -17.89 3.57
N TRP A 232 9.98 -18.88 3.09
CA TRP A 232 8.95 -18.71 2.05
C TRP A 232 7.55 -18.88 2.62
N HIS A 233 6.58 -18.21 2.00
CA HIS A 233 5.18 -18.57 2.19
C HIS A 233 4.90 -19.98 1.65
N ALA A 234 3.95 -20.68 2.28
CA ALA A 234 3.58 -22.05 1.93
C ALA A 234 3.17 -22.24 0.45
N SER A 235 2.76 -21.16 -0.24
CA SER A 235 2.45 -21.18 -1.68
C SER A 235 3.66 -21.43 -2.59
N PHE A 236 4.89 -21.22 -2.10
CA PHE A 236 6.14 -21.50 -2.81
C PHE A 236 6.67 -22.90 -2.43
N ASP A 237 5.89 -23.91 -2.79
CA ASP A 237 6.08 -25.33 -2.50
C ASP A 237 7.07 -26.05 -3.42
N THR A 238 7.47 -25.44 -4.54
CA THR A 238 8.45 -26.02 -5.48
C THR A 238 9.63 -25.09 -5.75
N ASP A 239 10.79 -25.66 -6.04
CA ASP A 239 12.01 -24.91 -6.39
C ASP A 239 11.78 -24.02 -7.62
N ALA A 240 11.04 -24.50 -8.63
CA ALA A 240 10.69 -23.72 -9.81
C ALA A 240 9.87 -22.45 -9.48
N LYS A 241 8.94 -22.54 -8.52
CA LYS A 241 8.16 -21.37 -8.05
C LYS A 241 9.06 -20.38 -7.29
N ARG A 242 9.98 -20.88 -6.46
CA ARG A 242 10.95 -20.06 -5.70
C ARG A 242 11.90 -19.31 -6.62
N GLU A 243 12.44 -19.97 -7.65
CA GLU A 243 13.31 -19.36 -8.66
C GLU A 243 12.58 -18.34 -9.55
N ALA A 244 11.27 -18.52 -9.74
CA ALA A 244 10.45 -17.60 -10.51
C ALA A 244 9.88 -16.44 -9.67
N ALA A 245 10.01 -16.46 -8.34
CA ALA A 245 9.33 -15.54 -7.44
C ALA A 245 9.56 -14.06 -7.80
N PHE A 246 10.81 -13.67 -8.04
CA PHE A 246 11.17 -12.28 -8.33
C PHE A 246 11.10 -11.90 -9.81
N ARG A 247 10.64 -12.80 -10.70
CA ARG A 247 10.51 -12.47 -12.13
C ARG A 247 9.35 -11.51 -12.33
N GLY A 248 9.63 -10.33 -12.88
CA GLY A 248 8.61 -9.28 -13.04
C GLY A 248 8.24 -8.59 -11.72
N ALA A 249 9.06 -8.74 -10.67
CA ALA A 249 8.87 -8.02 -9.42
C ALA A 249 8.85 -6.49 -9.68
N PRO A 250 8.05 -5.72 -8.91
CA PRO A 250 8.01 -4.27 -9.04
C PRO A 250 9.41 -3.64 -8.91
N THR A 251 9.72 -2.69 -9.79
CA THR A 251 10.94 -1.87 -9.72
C THR A 251 11.01 -1.15 -8.37
N PRO A 252 12.17 -1.07 -7.68
CA PRO A 252 13.55 -1.33 -8.14
C PRO A 252 14.12 -2.73 -7.81
N THR A 253 13.27 -3.75 -7.64
CA THR A 253 13.73 -5.10 -7.25
C THR A 253 14.69 -5.72 -8.28
N ASN A 254 15.91 -6.07 -7.85
CA ASN A 254 16.95 -6.72 -8.65
C ASN A 254 17.50 -7.96 -7.93
N ILE A 255 16.59 -8.82 -7.47
CA ILE A 255 16.91 -10.07 -6.78
C ILE A 255 16.88 -11.23 -7.76
N VAL A 256 17.93 -12.04 -7.70
CA VAL A 256 18.01 -13.31 -8.38
C VAL A 256 17.98 -14.41 -7.32
N VAL A 257 17.19 -15.45 -7.56
CA VAL A 257 17.19 -16.65 -6.72
C VAL A 257 17.60 -17.81 -7.61
N ARG A 258 18.63 -18.54 -7.19
CA ARG A 258 19.16 -19.67 -7.95
C ARG A 258 19.61 -20.73 -6.96
N LYS A 259 19.31 -22.01 -7.18
CA LYS A 259 19.91 -23.09 -6.39
C LYS A 259 21.35 -23.34 -6.83
N ARG A 260 22.27 -23.58 -5.89
CA ARG A 260 23.61 -24.09 -6.26
C ARG A 260 23.44 -25.54 -6.74
N LEU A 261 24.03 -25.85 -7.89
CA LEU A 261 24.11 -27.21 -8.41
C LEU A 261 25.03 -28.06 -7.53
#